data_AF-A0A527ZH32-F1
#
_entry.id   AF-A0A527ZH32-F1
#
_cell.length_a   1.000
_cell.length_b   1.000
_cell.length_c   1.000
_cell.angle_alpha   90.00
_cell.angle_beta   90.00
_cell.angle_gamma   90.00
#
_symmetry.space_group_name_H-M   'P 1'
#
loop_
_entity.id
_entity.type
_entity.pdbx_description
1 polymer ?
#
loop_
_entity_poly.entity_id
_entity_poly.type
_entity_poly.pdbx_seq_one_letter_code
_entity_poly.pdbx_strand_id
1 'polypeptide(L)'
;MSAAEKMSRRDEMETLLPFYLNGSLEGAELEAVEEWLATDPAALAALGEAEAEFSSTAASNEAIRPPADALSRFARALDAEAGPARAPAASSWLAQAWGRFTAVPAGVAWAAAAALLALVVVQSFEQPGGMDSDFEIAGEQGDLAKMPFA
;
A
#
# COMPACT_ATOMS: atom_id res chain seq x y z
N MET A 1 1.62 46.31 -26.06
CA MET A 1 2.43 46.62 -24.86
C MET A 1 1.79 45.84 -23.72
N SER A 2 2.50 44.84 -23.20
CA SER A 2 1.92 43.81 -22.33
C SER A 2 1.85 44.32 -20.89
N ALA A 3 0.71 44.18 -20.22
CA ALA A 3 0.47 44.63 -18.84
C ALA A 3 1.33 43.91 -17.77
N ALA A 4 2.24 43.02 -18.17
CA ALA A 4 3.26 42.39 -17.33
C ALA A 4 4.42 43.35 -16.97
N GLU A 5 4.12 44.64 -16.83
CA GLU A 5 5.11 45.67 -16.52
C GLU A 5 5.43 45.63 -15.02
N LYS A 6 6.31 44.68 -14.66
CA LYS A 6 6.95 44.45 -13.36
C LYS A 6 6.00 44.29 -12.17
N MET A 7 5.33 43.14 -12.09
CA MET A 7 4.86 42.66 -10.79
C MET A 7 6.07 42.48 -9.87
N SER A 8 5.95 42.94 -8.62
CA SER A 8 6.96 42.61 -7.62
C SER A 8 6.98 41.10 -7.44
N ARG A 9 8.15 40.51 -7.09
CA ARG A 9 8.21 39.09 -6.69
C ARG A 9 7.17 38.77 -5.63
N ARG A 10 6.89 39.72 -4.73
CA ARG A 10 5.82 39.61 -3.73
C ARG A 10 4.43 39.46 -4.37
N ASP A 11 4.08 40.33 -5.31
CA ASP A 11 2.78 40.29 -5.99
C ASP A 11 2.63 38.99 -6.81
N GLU A 12 3.73 38.50 -7.39
CA GLU A 12 3.77 37.20 -8.07
C GLU A 12 3.45 36.07 -7.10
N MET A 13 4.08 36.03 -5.91
CA MET A 13 3.79 35.01 -4.89
C MET A 13 2.36 35.14 -4.33
N GLU A 14 1.88 36.36 -4.10
CA GLU A 14 0.50 36.60 -3.62
C GLU A 14 -0.54 36.11 -4.64
N THR A 15 -0.25 36.22 -5.94
CA THR A 15 -1.12 35.69 -7.01
C THR A 15 -1.19 34.17 -7.02
N LEU A 16 -0.16 33.49 -6.50
CA LEU A 16 -0.12 32.02 -6.40
C LEU A 16 -0.86 31.48 -5.17
N LEU A 17 -1.11 32.30 -4.14
CA LEU A 17 -1.75 31.86 -2.89
C LEU A 17 -3.12 31.17 -3.06
N PRO A 18 -4.03 31.61 -3.94
CA PRO A 18 -5.29 30.89 -4.16
C PRO A 18 -5.10 29.47 -4.71
N PHE A 19 -4.06 29.24 -5.53
CA PHE A 19 -3.71 27.93 -6.08
C PHE A 19 -2.97 27.06 -5.05
N TYR A 20 -2.28 27.69 -4.11
CA TYR A 20 -1.68 27.00 -2.97
C TYR A 20 -2.78 26.47 -2.04
N LEU A 21 -3.74 27.34 -1.69
CA LEU A 21 -4.87 27.01 -0.82
C LEU A 21 -5.79 25.92 -1.38
N ASN A 22 -5.99 25.90 -2.69
CA ASN A 22 -6.81 24.85 -3.33
C ASN A 22 -6.03 23.55 -3.65
N GLY A 23 -4.71 23.53 -3.40
CA GLY A 23 -3.84 22.38 -3.64
C GLY A 23 -3.56 22.05 -5.11
N SER A 24 -3.73 23.00 -6.04
CA SER A 24 -3.47 22.80 -7.48
C SER A 24 -2.08 23.24 -7.93
N LEU A 25 -1.29 23.84 -7.04
CA LEU A 25 0.09 24.20 -7.31
C LEU A 25 1.00 22.97 -7.31
N GLU A 26 1.90 22.90 -8.30
CA GLU A 26 2.84 21.80 -8.46
C GLU A 26 4.23 22.31 -8.87
N GLY A 27 5.26 21.49 -8.66
CA GLY A 27 6.61 21.75 -9.16
C GLY A 27 7.25 23.02 -8.60
N ALA A 28 7.89 23.79 -9.47
CA ALA A 28 8.71 24.94 -9.08
C ALA A 28 7.91 26.09 -8.45
N GLU A 29 6.64 26.25 -8.82
CA GLU A 29 5.79 27.30 -8.28
C GLU A 29 5.37 26.99 -6.84
N LEU A 30 5.08 25.72 -6.53
CA LEU A 30 4.82 25.26 -5.17
C LEU A 30 6.04 25.48 -4.28
N GLU A 31 7.20 25.01 -4.73
CA GLU A 31 8.47 25.16 -3.99
C GLU A 31 8.79 26.64 -3.72
N ALA A 32 8.57 27.52 -4.71
CA ALA A 32 8.81 28.95 -4.56
C ALA A 32 7.88 29.61 -3.52
N VAL A 33 6.60 29.22 -3.48
CA VAL A 33 5.63 29.71 -2.49
C VAL A 33 5.96 29.18 -1.10
N GLU A 34 6.34 27.91 -0.97
CA GLU A 34 6.74 27.32 0.31
C GLU A 34 8.02 27.96 0.87
N GLU A 35 9.02 28.20 0.01
CA GLU A 35 10.23 28.92 0.39
C GLU A 35 9.90 30.34 0.85
N TRP A 36 9.02 31.04 0.12
CA TRP A 36 8.60 32.39 0.50
C TRP A 36 7.85 32.40 1.84
N LEU A 37 6.93 31.47 2.07
CA LEU A 37 6.22 31.31 3.35
C LEU A 37 7.16 31.00 4.51
N ALA A 38 8.25 30.26 4.26
CA ALA A 38 9.25 29.93 5.28
C ALA A 38 10.21 31.09 5.62
N THR A 39 10.42 32.02 4.68
CA THR A 39 11.49 33.03 4.79
C THR A 39 11.00 34.46 5.00
N ASP A 40 9.79 34.80 4.53
CA ASP A 40 9.25 36.16 4.60
C ASP A 40 8.12 36.25 5.65
N PRO A 41 8.29 37.04 6.73
CA PRO A 41 7.24 37.22 7.73
C PRO A 41 5.96 37.88 7.18
N ALA A 42 6.04 38.63 6.08
CA ALA A 42 4.86 39.21 5.44
C ALA A 42 4.03 38.16 4.67
N ALA A 43 4.62 37.02 4.31
CA ALA A 43 3.95 35.96 3.57
C ALA A 43 2.83 35.29 4.38
N LEU A 44 3.01 35.13 5.69
CA LEU A 44 1.96 34.58 6.58
C LEU A 44 0.76 35.51 6.69
N ALA A 45 0.97 36.83 6.67
CA ALA A 45 -0.12 37.80 6.66
C ALA A 45 -0.91 37.76 5.35
N ALA A 46 -0.21 37.69 4.22
CA ALA A 46 -0.83 37.56 2.90
C ALA A 46 -1.59 36.22 2.76
N LEU A 47 -1.03 35.11 3.26
CA LEU A 47 -1.72 33.82 3.30
C LEU A 47 -3.01 33.89 4.13
N GLY A 48 -2.98 34.57 5.28
CA GLY A 48 -4.17 34.75 6.12
C GLY A 48 -5.28 35.57 5.45
N GLU A 49 -4.93 36.62 4.69
CA GLU A 49 -5.90 37.38 3.88
C GLU A 49 -6.50 36.50 2.76
N ALA A 50 -5.65 35.75 2.04
CA ALA A 50 -6.10 34.85 0.99
C ALA A 50 -7.00 33.72 1.55
N GLU A 51 -6.68 33.17 2.73
CA GLU A 51 -7.49 32.15 3.40
C GLU A 51 -8.86 32.70 3.83
N ALA A 52 -8.92 33.95 4.30
CA ALA A 52 -10.18 34.59 4.66
C ALA A 52 -11.11 34.78 3.43
N GLU A 53 -10.56 35.21 2.30
CA GLU A 53 -11.31 35.34 1.05
C GLU A 53 -11.75 33.98 0.50
N PHE A 54 -10.84 32.99 0.52
CA PHE A 54 -11.13 31.62 0.10
C PHE A 54 -12.24 31.00 0.94
N SER A 55 -12.17 31.11 2.26
CA SER A 55 -13.15 30.56 3.20
C SER A 55 -14.53 31.21 3.03
N SER A 56 -14.57 32.53 2.77
CA SER A 56 -15.82 33.25 2.48
C SER A 56 -16.49 32.72 1.21
N THR A 57 -15.69 32.50 0.16
CA THR A 57 -16.16 31.94 -1.11
C THR A 57 -16.62 30.48 -0.95
N ALA A 58 -15.84 29.68 -0.22
CA ALA A 58 -16.17 28.29 0.09
C ALA A 58 -17.51 28.20 0.85
N ALA A 59 -17.69 28.99 1.91
CA ALA A 59 -18.93 29.02 2.68
C ALA A 59 -20.14 29.44 1.83
N SER A 60 -19.96 30.41 0.92
CA SER A 60 -21.01 30.83 -0.02
C SER A 60 -21.40 29.71 -0.99
N ASN A 61 -20.42 28.94 -1.47
CA ASN A 61 -20.66 27.79 -2.34
C ASN A 61 -21.29 26.61 -1.59
N GLU A 62 -20.87 26.33 -0.36
CA GLU A 62 -21.48 25.28 0.48
C GLU A 62 -22.94 25.57 0.84
N ALA A 63 -23.33 26.85 0.89
CA ALA A 63 -24.73 27.24 1.06
C ALA A 63 -25.61 26.79 -0.13
N ILE A 64 -25.02 26.52 -1.31
CA ILE A 64 -25.70 25.94 -2.46
C ILE A 64 -25.97 24.46 -2.18
N ARG A 65 -27.16 24.18 -1.65
CA ARG A 65 -27.58 22.81 -1.33
C ARG A 65 -27.95 22.06 -2.61
N PRO A 66 -27.47 20.82 -2.80
CA PRO A 66 -28.02 19.94 -3.83
C PRO A 66 -29.50 19.62 -3.50
N PRO A 67 -30.29 19.21 -4.49
CA PRO A 67 -31.68 18.81 -4.24
C PRO A 67 -31.73 17.67 -3.22
N ALA A 68 -32.79 17.64 -2.40
CA ALA A 68 -32.89 16.74 -1.25
C ALA A 68 -32.76 15.24 -1.61
N ASP A 69 -32.97 14.89 -2.87
CA ASP A 69 -32.90 13.53 -3.40
C ASP A 69 -31.54 13.18 -4.03
N ALA A 70 -30.59 14.12 -4.09
CA ALA A 70 -29.29 13.92 -4.77
C ALA A 70 -28.50 12.74 -4.20
N LEU A 71 -28.44 12.63 -2.87
CA LEU A 71 -27.77 11.51 -2.20
C LEU A 71 -28.46 10.18 -2.52
N SER A 72 -29.79 10.15 -2.51
CA SER A 72 -30.58 8.96 -2.82
C SER A 72 -30.40 8.52 -4.28
N ARG A 73 -30.33 9.47 -5.22
CA ARG A 73 -30.06 9.18 -6.63
C ARG A 73 -28.64 8.67 -6.85
N PHE A 74 -27.66 9.29 -6.19
CA PHE A 74 -26.26 8.84 -6.24
C PHE A 74 -26.09 7.43 -5.67
N ALA A 75 -26.70 7.14 -4.51
CA ALA A 75 -26.67 5.80 -3.91
C ALA A 75 -27.27 4.74 -4.84
N ARG A 76 -28.42 5.03 -5.46
CA ARG A 76 -29.03 4.12 -6.45
C ARG A 76 -28.15 3.91 -7.68
N ALA A 77 -27.45 4.94 -8.15
CA ALA A 77 -26.52 4.82 -9.27
C ALA A 77 -25.29 3.97 -8.88
N LEU A 78 -24.78 4.15 -7.66
CA LEU A 78 -23.71 3.31 -7.10
C LEU A 78 -24.11 1.84 -7.00
N ASP A 79 -25.30 1.56 -6.45
CA ASP A 79 -25.81 0.19 -6.33
C ASP A 79 -26.01 -0.47 -7.71
N ALA A 80 -26.42 0.30 -8.71
CA ALA A 80 -26.57 -0.19 -10.07
C ALA A 80 -25.21 -0.53 -10.72
N GLU A 81 -24.17 0.25 -10.43
CA GLU A 81 -22.81 0.03 -10.95
C GLU A 81 -22.06 -1.08 -10.21
N ALA A 82 -22.28 -1.22 -8.89
CA ALA A 82 -21.59 -2.19 -8.05
C ALA A 82 -21.79 -3.66 -8.47
N GLY A 83 -22.82 -3.94 -9.29
CA GLY A 83 -23.14 -5.29 -9.76
C GLY A 83 -23.53 -6.23 -8.62
N PRO A 84 -23.81 -7.51 -8.92
CA PRO A 84 -24.13 -8.48 -7.88
C PRO A 84 -22.94 -8.63 -6.93
N ALA A 85 -23.20 -8.55 -5.62
CA ALA A 85 -22.21 -8.79 -4.58
C ALA A 85 -21.45 -10.09 -4.90
N ARG A 86 -20.12 -9.99 -4.96
CA ARG A 86 -19.25 -11.13 -5.28
C ARG A 86 -19.60 -12.26 -4.33
N ALA A 87 -20.17 -13.36 -4.85
CA ALA A 87 -20.50 -14.50 -4.03
C ALA A 87 -19.24 -14.92 -3.26
N PRO A 88 -19.32 -15.17 -1.93
CA PRO A 88 -18.17 -15.68 -1.21
C PRO A 88 -17.70 -16.92 -1.96
N ALA A 89 -16.41 -16.93 -2.36
CA ALA A 89 -15.86 -18.05 -3.10
C ALA A 89 -16.21 -19.32 -2.31
N ALA A 90 -16.96 -20.24 -2.94
CA ALA A 90 -17.33 -21.49 -2.31
C ALA A 90 -16.05 -22.11 -1.76
N SER A 91 -15.98 -22.29 -0.44
CA SER A 91 -14.76 -22.71 0.24
C SER A 91 -14.30 -24.02 -0.40
N SER A 92 -13.12 -24.01 -1.01
CA SER A 92 -12.57 -25.20 -1.61
C SER A 92 -12.45 -26.30 -0.54
N TRP A 93 -12.57 -27.55 -0.94
CA TRP A 93 -12.43 -28.69 -0.03
C TRP A 93 -11.11 -28.63 0.76
N LEU A 94 -10.04 -28.08 0.14
CA LEU A 94 -8.74 -27.84 0.76
C LEU A 94 -8.79 -26.76 1.85
N ALA A 95 -9.47 -25.64 1.61
CA ALA A 95 -9.65 -24.59 2.61
C ALA A 95 -10.44 -25.11 3.83
N GLN A 96 -11.43 -25.97 3.59
CA GLN A 96 -12.19 -26.61 4.65
C GLN A 96 -11.35 -27.63 5.44
N ALA A 97 -10.53 -28.43 4.77
CA ALA A 97 -9.61 -29.36 5.44
C ALA A 97 -8.56 -28.62 6.28
N TRP A 98 -7.99 -27.53 5.74
CA TRP A 98 -7.04 -26.69 6.45
C TRP A 98 -7.67 -26.03 7.68
N GLY A 99 -8.90 -25.50 7.55
CA GLY A 99 -9.63 -24.93 8.68
C GLY A 99 -9.88 -25.94 9.81
N ARG A 100 -10.17 -27.21 9.47
CA ARG A 100 -10.32 -28.28 10.47
C ARG A 100 -9.00 -28.64 11.14
N PHE A 101 -7.89 -28.61 10.40
CA PHE A 101 -6.55 -28.83 10.95
C PHE A 101 -6.14 -27.70 11.92
N THR A 102 -6.39 -26.45 11.57
CA THR A 102 -6.06 -25.29 12.43
C THR A 102 -7.00 -25.15 13.61
N ALA A 103 -8.20 -25.74 13.56
CA ALA A 103 -9.18 -25.71 14.64
C ALA A 103 -8.93 -26.78 15.72
N VAL A 104 -7.87 -27.60 15.60
CA VAL A 104 -7.53 -28.60 16.62
C VAL A 104 -7.18 -27.89 17.95
N PRO A 105 -7.79 -28.28 19.08
CA PRO A 105 -7.47 -27.69 20.38
C PRO A 105 -5.99 -27.81 20.72
N ALA A 106 -5.41 -26.75 21.29
CA ALA A 106 -3.96 -26.69 21.56
C ALA A 106 -3.44 -27.88 22.37
N GLY A 107 -4.21 -28.37 23.35
CA GLY A 107 -3.83 -29.54 24.14
C GLY A 107 -3.67 -30.82 23.31
N VAL A 108 -4.53 -31.03 22.31
CA VAL A 108 -4.46 -32.18 21.40
C VAL A 108 -3.26 -32.04 20.45
N ALA A 109 -2.99 -30.81 19.98
CA ALA A 109 -1.82 -30.53 19.15
C ALA A 109 -0.51 -30.83 19.88
N TRP A 110 -0.38 -30.40 21.15
CA TRP A 110 0.79 -30.70 21.97
C TRP A 110 0.94 -32.18 22.30
N ALA A 111 -0.16 -32.88 22.57
CA ALA A 111 -0.14 -34.33 22.78
C ALA A 111 0.33 -35.09 21.53
N ALA A 112 -0.18 -34.71 20.35
CA ALA A 112 0.26 -35.28 19.07
C ALA A 112 1.75 -34.98 18.79
N ALA A 113 2.20 -33.75 19.05
CA ALA A 113 3.60 -33.37 18.90
C ALA A 113 4.52 -34.20 19.82
N ALA A 114 4.13 -34.38 21.08
CA ALA A 114 4.88 -35.21 22.03
C ALA A 114 4.92 -36.69 21.59
N ALA A 115 3.82 -37.23 21.06
CA ALA A 115 3.77 -38.59 20.55
C ALA A 115 4.66 -38.78 19.32
N LEU A 116 4.64 -37.84 18.37
CA LEU A 116 5.52 -37.87 17.19
C LEU A 116 7.00 -37.74 17.60
N LEU A 117 7.32 -36.86 18.55
CA LEU A 117 8.67 -36.73 19.06
C LEU A 117 9.15 -38.03 19.71
N ALA A 118 8.31 -38.66 20.53
CA ALA A 118 8.62 -39.95 21.13
C ALA A 118 8.87 -41.03 20.06
N LEU A 119 8.09 -41.02 18.98
CA LEU A 119 8.26 -41.96 17.87
C LEU A 119 9.59 -41.74 17.13
N VAL A 120 9.99 -40.50 16.87
CA VAL A 120 11.30 -40.18 16.28
C VAL A 120 12.44 -40.65 17.19
N VAL A 121 12.31 -40.42 18.50
CA VAL A 121 13.29 -40.88 19.49
C VAL A 121 13.43 -42.40 19.47
N VAL A 122 12.31 -43.14 19.46
CA VAL A 122 12.33 -44.62 19.38
C VAL A 122 12.97 -45.09 18.08
N GLN A 123 12.61 -44.51 16.93
CA GLN A 123 13.23 -44.86 15.65
C GLN A 123 14.74 -44.57 15.62
N SER A 124 15.19 -43.54 16.33
CA SER A 124 16.61 -43.21 16.44
C SER A 124 17.40 -44.25 17.23
N PHE A 125 16.74 -44.99 18.14
CA PHE A 125 17.36 -46.09 18.87
C PHE A 125 17.32 -47.43 18.11
N GLU A 126 16.34 -47.62 17.22
CA GLU A 126 16.19 -48.85 16.43
C GLU A 126 17.01 -48.83 15.13
N GLN A 127 17.45 -47.67 14.64
CA GLN A 127 18.49 -47.56 13.60
C GLN A 127 19.85 -47.21 14.23
N PRO A 128 20.64 -48.21 14.68
CA PRO A 128 22.05 -47.96 14.90
C PRO A 128 22.67 -47.68 13.53
N GLY A 129 23.35 -46.54 13.40
CA GLY A 129 23.94 -46.02 12.17
C GLY A 129 24.43 -47.08 11.19
N GLY A 130 23.64 -47.31 10.14
CA GLY A 130 24.12 -47.90 8.91
C GLY A 130 24.96 -46.87 8.18
N MET A 131 26.21 -46.67 8.60
CA MET A 131 27.25 -46.11 7.72
C MET A 131 27.62 -47.20 6.72
N ASP A 132 26.71 -47.50 5.77
CA ASP A 132 27.16 -47.98 4.48
C ASP A 132 27.60 -46.74 3.70
N SER A 133 28.92 -46.56 3.67
CA SER A 133 29.60 -45.54 2.89
C SER A 133 29.58 -45.90 1.39
N ASP A 134 28.39 -46.09 0.83
CA ASP A 134 28.17 -46.40 -0.60
C ASP A 134 27.69 -45.14 -1.34
N PHE A 135 28.43 -44.05 -1.19
CA PHE A 135 28.26 -42.86 -2.02
C PHE A 135 29.50 -42.71 -2.90
N GLU A 136 29.37 -43.07 -4.18
CA GLU A 136 30.37 -42.78 -5.20
C GLU A 136 30.33 -41.27 -5.52
N ILE A 137 31.45 -40.58 -5.31
CA ILE A 137 31.58 -39.15 -5.59
C ILE A 137 31.81 -38.99 -7.10
N ALA A 138 30.78 -38.55 -7.82
CA ALA A 138 30.89 -38.26 -9.25
C ALA A 138 31.90 -37.10 -9.47
N GLY A 139 33.06 -37.42 -10.08
CA GLY A 139 34.09 -36.43 -10.43
C GLY A 139 35.54 -36.81 -10.14
N GLU A 140 35.85 -38.08 -9.79
CA GLU A 140 37.23 -38.54 -9.60
C GLU A 140 37.99 -38.61 -10.93
N GLN A 141 38.51 -37.45 -11.33
CA GLN A 141 39.76 -37.20 -12.07
C GLN A 141 40.25 -38.29 -13.04
N GLY A 142 39.40 -38.72 -13.98
CA GLY A 142 39.77 -39.66 -15.04
C GLY A 142 39.12 -39.42 -16.41
N ASP A 143 38.12 -38.55 -16.51
CA ASP A 143 37.27 -38.44 -17.72
C ASP A 143 37.29 -37.06 -18.38
N LEU A 144 38.27 -36.20 -18.05
CA LEU A 144 38.50 -34.93 -18.73
C LEU A 144 39.25 -35.09 -20.08
N ALA A 145 39.65 -36.30 -20.44
CA ALA A 145 40.37 -36.60 -21.69
C ALA A 145 39.44 -36.98 -22.87
N LYS A 146 38.12 -36.96 -22.68
CA LYS A 146 37.13 -37.31 -23.72
C LYS A 146 35.99 -36.31 -23.83
N MET A 147 36.30 -35.05 -24.16
CA MET A 147 35.29 -34.19 -24.79
C MET A 147 35.88 -33.49 -26.03
N PRO A 148 35.30 -33.70 -27.23
CA PRO A 148 35.86 -33.28 -28.51
C PRO A 148 35.44 -31.86 -28.92
N PHE A 149 35.40 -30.91 -27.99
CA PHE A 149 35.05 -29.51 -28.30
C PHE A 149 36.10 -28.55 -27.73
N ALA A 150 37.33 -28.69 -28.23
CA ALA A 150 38.35 -27.65 -28.19
C ALA A 150 38.50 -27.05 -29.59
#